data_AF-A0A1B3W5V0-F1
#
_entry.id   AF-A0A1B3W5V0-F1
#
_cell.length_a   1.000
_cell.length_b   1.000
_cell.length_c   1.000
_cell.angle_alpha   90.00
_cell.angle_beta   90.00
_cell.angle_gamma   90.00
#
_symmetry.space_group_name_H-M   'P 1'
#
loop_
_entity.id
_entity.type
_entity.pdbx_description
1 polymer ?
#
loop_
_entity_poly.entity_id
_entity_poly.type
_entity_poly.pdbx_seq_one_letter_code
_entity_poly.pdbx_strand_id
1 'polypeptide(L)'
;MLPGLSTQDEVLEVLEAIEDRIDNIFLVNEALEAIAQALFKSWFVDFDPVRAKAEGREPEGMDATTAALFPAEFDSDNALPCGWAWVKLGDVFDVGIGKTPPRKEAQWFSQSVEDVPWVSIRDMGEAGVFLMNTAEKLTTEAVTRFNVRCVPAGTVMMSFKLTVGRLAISDGVLTTNEAIAHFKSMPESLPQSYLYCYLKSYDMDSIASTSSIATATNSKAIRGLAITHPGDPLALAFNDAVAPLFERIRMQQKQANTLSEIRDTILPRLISGELRLPDVEREVEAVTA
;
A
#
# COMPACT_ATOMS: atom_id res chain seq x y z
N MET A 1 -5.92 17.88 -38.98
CA MET A 1 -7.37 17.92 -39.26
C MET A 1 -8.05 17.19 -38.12
N LEU A 2 -9.19 17.66 -37.63
CA LEU A 2 -9.98 16.91 -36.65
C LEU A 2 -10.76 15.80 -37.38
N PRO A 3 -10.93 14.60 -36.79
CA PRO A 3 -11.72 13.52 -37.39
C PRO A 3 -13.19 13.92 -37.54
N GLY A 4 -13.95 13.17 -38.36
CA GLY A 4 -15.39 13.42 -38.54
C GLY A 4 -16.18 13.15 -37.24
N LEU A 5 -17.36 13.77 -37.09
CA LEU A 5 -18.17 13.66 -35.87
C LEU A 5 -18.47 12.20 -35.49
N SER A 6 -18.86 11.34 -36.43
CA SER A 6 -19.10 9.91 -36.18
C SER A 6 -17.88 9.21 -35.56
N THR A 7 -16.67 9.53 -36.04
CA THR A 7 -15.44 8.95 -35.50
C THR A 7 -15.11 9.55 -34.13
N GLN A 8 -15.42 10.83 -33.89
CA GLN A 8 -15.24 11.41 -32.55
C GLN A 8 -16.17 10.75 -31.53
N ASP A 9 -17.43 10.49 -31.89
CA ASP A 9 -18.41 9.84 -31.02
C ASP A 9 -17.98 8.40 -30.66
N GLU A 10 -17.54 7.61 -31.65
CA GLU A 10 -17.03 6.26 -31.42
C GLU A 10 -15.75 6.23 -30.56
N VAL A 11 -14.85 7.20 -30.75
CA VAL A 11 -13.64 7.34 -29.92
C VAL A 11 -13.99 7.69 -28.49
N LEU A 12 -14.96 8.59 -28.28
CA LEU A 12 -15.44 8.95 -26.95
C LEU A 12 -16.05 7.76 -26.23
N GLU A 13 -16.87 6.95 -26.91
CA GLU A 13 -17.51 5.76 -26.32
C GLU A 13 -16.47 4.76 -25.76
N VAL A 14 -15.39 4.51 -26.50
CA VAL A 14 -14.31 3.62 -26.03
C VAL A 14 -13.55 4.22 -24.85
N LEU A 15 -13.26 5.52 -24.88
CA LEU A 15 -12.54 6.19 -23.79
C LEU A 15 -13.37 6.21 -22.51
N GLU A 16 -14.67 6.52 -22.62
CA GLU A 16 -15.62 6.48 -21.50
C GLU A 16 -15.68 5.08 -20.89
N ALA A 17 -15.75 4.02 -21.72
CA ALA A 17 -15.75 2.64 -21.24
C ALA A 17 -14.46 2.27 -20.47
N ILE A 18 -13.29 2.77 -20.89
CA ILE A 18 -12.02 2.55 -20.18
C ILE A 18 -12.03 3.28 -18.83
N GLU A 19 -12.43 4.55 -18.79
CA GLU A 19 -12.50 5.34 -17.55
C GLU A 19 -13.49 4.71 -16.56
N ASP A 20 -14.69 4.34 -17.00
CA ASP A 20 -15.69 3.66 -16.18
C ASP A 20 -15.13 2.36 -15.55
N ARG A 21 -14.31 1.63 -16.31
CA ARG A 21 -13.67 0.40 -15.83
C ARG A 21 -12.60 0.69 -14.79
N ILE A 22 -11.80 1.74 -14.98
CA ILE A 22 -10.78 2.18 -14.03
C ILE A 22 -11.45 2.65 -12.73
N ASP A 23 -12.51 3.45 -12.82
CA ASP A 23 -13.28 3.91 -11.67
C ASP A 23 -13.90 2.74 -10.89
N ASN A 24 -14.46 1.75 -11.60
CA ASN A 24 -14.97 0.53 -10.98
C ASN A 24 -13.86 -0.23 -10.22
N ILE A 25 -12.67 -0.35 -10.81
CA ILE A 25 -11.52 -0.98 -10.14
C ILE A 25 -11.16 -0.23 -8.86
N PHE A 26 -11.13 1.10 -8.87
CA PHE A 26 -10.85 1.88 -7.66
C PHE A 26 -11.90 1.66 -6.58
N LEU A 27 -13.19 1.67 -6.93
CA LEU A 27 -14.28 1.38 -6.00
C LEU A 27 -14.19 -0.02 -5.38
N VAL A 28 -13.90 -1.05 -6.20
CA VAL A 28 -13.73 -2.42 -5.70
C VAL A 28 -12.51 -2.51 -4.79
N ASN A 29 -11.40 -1.87 -5.14
CA ASN A 29 -10.20 -1.87 -4.32
C ASN A 29 -10.42 -1.20 -2.96
N GLU A 30 -11.13 -0.06 -2.93
CA GLU A 30 -11.51 0.60 -1.68
C GLU A 30 -12.38 -0.30 -0.80
N ALA A 31 -13.36 -1.01 -1.40
CA ALA A 31 -14.18 -1.96 -0.67
C ALA A 31 -13.37 -3.15 -0.11
N LEU A 32 -12.44 -3.71 -0.88
CA LEU A 32 -11.56 -4.79 -0.42
C LEU A 32 -10.63 -4.34 0.71
N GLU A 33 -10.07 -3.14 0.60
CA GLU A 33 -9.25 -2.55 1.67
C GLU A 33 -10.11 -2.34 2.93
N ALA A 34 -11.33 -1.80 2.78
CA ALA A 34 -12.26 -1.59 3.89
C ALA A 34 -12.64 -2.90 4.60
N ILE A 35 -12.82 -4.01 3.86
CA ILE A 35 -13.05 -5.34 4.45
C ILE A 35 -11.84 -5.77 5.30
N ALA A 36 -10.61 -5.64 4.77
CA ALA A 36 -9.40 -5.97 5.52
C ALA A 36 -9.25 -5.10 6.79
N GLN A 37 -9.53 -3.81 6.69
CA GLN A 37 -9.52 -2.89 7.84
C GLN A 37 -10.60 -3.22 8.87
N ALA A 38 -11.81 -3.57 8.43
CA ALA A 38 -12.89 -3.95 9.33
C ALA A 38 -12.56 -5.24 10.10
N LEU A 39 -11.98 -6.23 9.41
CA LEU A 39 -11.51 -7.46 10.05
C LEU A 39 -10.39 -7.16 11.05
N PHE A 40 -9.41 -6.33 10.66
CA PHE A 40 -8.33 -5.91 11.56
C PHE A 40 -8.86 -5.21 12.80
N LYS A 41 -9.79 -4.26 12.62
CA LYS A 41 -10.43 -3.53 13.71
C LYS A 41 -11.17 -4.47 14.65
N SER A 42 -12.00 -5.36 14.12
CA SER A 42 -12.73 -6.35 14.91
C SER A 42 -11.79 -7.23 15.74
N TRP A 43 -10.72 -7.74 15.13
CA TRP A 43 -9.81 -8.69 15.78
C TRP A 43 -8.85 -8.03 16.77
N PHE A 44 -8.27 -6.88 16.43
CA PHE A 44 -7.09 -6.32 17.12
C PHE A 44 -7.31 -4.95 17.76
N VAL A 45 -8.48 -4.31 17.55
CA VAL A 45 -8.81 -3.01 18.14
C VAL A 45 -10.03 -3.12 19.06
N ASP A 46 -11.13 -3.66 18.56
CA ASP A 46 -12.37 -3.84 19.32
C ASP A 46 -12.33 -5.14 20.16
N PHE A 47 -11.47 -6.09 19.75
CA PHE A 47 -11.28 -7.41 20.36
C PHE A 47 -12.57 -8.24 20.38
N ASP A 48 -13.40 -8.15 19.34
CA ASP A 48 -14.70 -8.84 19.29
C ASP A 48 -14.61 -10.35 19.54
N PRO A 49 -13.64 -11.09 18.96
CA PRO A 49 -13.52 -12.53 19.22
C PRO A 49 -13.17 -12.84 20.68
N VAL A 50 -12.32 -12.01 21.31
CA VAL A 50 -11.92 -12.19 22.72
C VAL A 50 -13.10 -11.89 23.64
N ARG A 51 -13.86 -10.81 23.37
CA ARG A 51 -15.09 -10.46 24.10
C ARG A 51 -16.15 -11.55 23.98
N ALA A 52 -16.36 -12.08 22.78
CA ALA A 52 -17.29 -13.19 22.56
C ALA A 52 -16.93 -14.39 23.46
N LYS A 53 -15.66 -14.80 23.47
CA LYS A 53 -15.19 -15.91 24.31
C LYS A 53 -15.32 -15.61 25.80
N ALA A 54 -15.00 -14.39 26.24
CA ALA A 54 -15.16 -13.97 27.64
C ALA A 54 -16.63 -14.03 28.12
N GLU A 55 -17.58 -13.83 27.20
CA GLU A 55 -19.02 -13.93 27.46
C GLU A 55 -19.58 -15.35 27.26
N GLY A 56 -18.74 -16.33 26.93
CA GLY A 56 -19.17 -17.72 26.66
C GLY A 56 -19.87 -17.90 25.32
N ARG A 57 -19.70 -16.95 24.39
CA ARG A 57 -20.20 -17.02 23.00
C ARG A 57 -19.08 -17.48 22.06
N GLU A 58 -19.48 -18.05 20.92
CA GLU A 58 -18.54 -18.37 19.84
C GLU A 58 -18.22 -17.10 19.01
N PRO A 59 -16.94 -16.87 18.64
CA PRO A 59 -16.59 -15.81 17.69
C PRO A 59 -17.28 -16.00 16.33
N GLU A 60 -17.85 -14.93 15.79
CA GLU A 60 -18.51 -14.95 14.48
C GLU A 60 -17.53 -14.68 13.33
N GLY A 61 -17.84 -15.18 12.14
CA GLY A 61 -17.10 -14.82 10.90
C GLY A 61 -15.74 -15.50 10.72
N MET A 62 -15.44 -16.57 11.47
CA MET A 62 -14.20 -17.34 11.33
C MET A 62 -14.44 -18.83 11.57
N ASP A 63 -13.50 -19.68 11.14
CA ASP A 63 -13.56 -21.10 11.43
C ASP A 63 -13.12 -21.44 12.88
N ALA A 64 -13.44 -22.66 13.32
CA ALA A 64 -13.17 -23.11 14.68
C ALA A 64 -11.66 -23.13 15.02
N THR A 65 -10.79 -23.35 14.04
CA THR A 65 -9.33 -23.35 14.24
C THR A 65 -8.85 -21.94 14.53
N THR A 66 -9.30 -20.95 13.76
CA THR A 66 -9.00 -19.53 14.01
C THR A 66 -9.60 -19.06 15.33
N ALA A 67 -10.85 -19.40 15.64
CA ALA A 67 -11.51 -19.03 16.89
C ALA A 67 -10.78 -19.58 18.13
N ALA A 68 -10.13 -20.74 18.01
CA ALA A 68 -9.34 -21.34 19.09
C ALA A 68 -8.07 -20.54 19.42
N LEU A 69 -7.53 -19.76 18.47
CA LEU A 69 -6.30 -18.98 18.67
C LEU A 69 -6.50 -17.75 19.57
N PHE A 70 -7.72 -17.23 19.67
CA PHE A 70 -8.00 -16.09 20.52
C PHE A 70 -8.00 -16.48 22.00
N PRO A 71 -7.45 -15.67 22.91
CA PRO A 71 -7.67 -15.85 24.34
C PRO A 71 -9.14 -15.62 24.70
N ALA A 72 -9.55 -16.09 25.89
CA ALA A 72 -10.91 -15.92 26.41
C ALA A 72 -11.00 -14.84 27.50
N GLU A 73 -9.89 -14.19 27.82
CA GLU A 73 -9.76 -13.26 28.95
C GLU A 73 -8.84 -12.09 28.56
N PHE A 74 -9.01 -10.99 29.30
CA PHE A 74 -8.15 -9.82 29.22
C PHE A 74 -7.20 -9.78 30.42
N ASP A 75 -5.99 -9.30 30.17
CA ASP A 75 -5.02 -9.01 31.21
C ASP A 75 -5.48 -7.78 32.02
N SER A 76 -5.54 -7.94 33.34
CA SER A 76 -6.01 -6.91 34.27
C SER A 76 -5.15 -5.65 34.28
N ASP A 77 -3.88 -5.77 33.90
CA ASP A 77 -2.89 -4.71 34.10
C ASP A 77 -2.79 -3.76 32.90
N ASN A 78 -3.10 -4.24 31.69
CA ASN A 78 -2.89 -3.48 30.45
C ASN A 78 -4.10 -3.44 29.50
N ALA A 79 -5.22 -4.09 29.89
CA ALA A 79 -6.46 -4.17 29.10
C ALA A 79 -6.28 -4.76 27.68
N LEU A 80 -5.17 -5.47 27.42
CA LEU A 80 -4.99 -6.29 26.23
C LEU A 80 -5.52 -7.71 26.49
N PRO A 81 -5.86 -8.45 25.43
CA PRO A 81 -6.11 -9.88 25.55
C PRO A 81 -4.91 -10.62 26.17
N CYS A 82 -5.17 -11.63 27.01
CA CYS A 82 -4.11 -12.40 27.67
C CYS A 82 -3.09 -12.95 26.67
N GLY A 83 -1.80 -12.74 26.96
CA GLY A 83 -0.68 -13.18 26.10
C GLY A 83 -0.28 -12.19 24.99
N TRP A 84 -1.03 -11.09 24.82
CA TRP A 84 -0.67 -10.03 23.89
C TRP A 84 0.26 -9.02 24.57
N ALA A 85 1.08 -8.34 23.79
CA ALA A 85 2.00 -7.33 24.31
C ALA A 85 2.15 -6.14 23.36
N TRP A 86 2.43 -4.97 23.93
CA TRP A 86 2.95 -3.84 23.17
C TRP A 86 4.45 -4.03 22.92
N VAL A 87 4.85 -3.99 21.66
CA VAL A 87 6.25 -4.05 21.22
C VAL A 87 6.57 -2.84 20.34
N LYS A 88 7.84 -2.52 20.13
CA LYS A 88 8.21 -1.40 19.26
C LYS A 88 8.36 -1.86 17.82
N LEU A 89 7.97 -1.03 16.85
CA LEU A 89 8.15 -1.33 15.43
C LEU A 89 9.60 -1.67 15.08
N GLY A 90 10.58 -0.99 15.69
CA GLY A 90 12.01 -1.25 15.46
C GLY A 90 12.51 -2.58 16.03
N ASP A 91 11.76 -3.20 16.94
CA ASP A 91 12.08 -4.53 17.47
C ASP A 91 11.50 -5.64 16.57
N VAL A 92 10.40 -5.35 15.86
CA VAL A 92 9.70 -6.31 14.99
C VAL A 92 10.08 -6.17 13.52
N PHE A 93 10.48 -4.99 13.05
CA PHE A 93 10.83 -4.70 11.66
C PHE A 93 12.18 -3.99 11.54
N ASP A 94 12.89 -4.23 10.43
CA ASP A 94 14.07 -3.45 10.06
C ASP A 94 13.62 -2.12 9.41
N VAL A 95 13.41 -1.12 10.27
CA VAL A 95 12.98 0.23 9.89
C VAL A 95 14.15 1.02 9.32
N GLY A 96 14.09 1.30 8.03
CA GLY A 96 14.98 2.22 7.34
C GLY A 96 14.26 3.47 6.84
N ILE A 97 15.07 4.47 6.50
CA ILE A 97 14.62 5.72 5.91
C ILE A 97 15.29 5.85 4.55
N GLY A 98 14.56 6.36 3.57
CA GLY A 98 15.10 6.65 2.25
C GLY A 98 16.10 7.79 2.22
N LYS A 99 16.53 8.15 1.01
CA LYS A 99 17.53 9.17 0.78
C LYS A 99 17.30 9.90 -0.54
N THR A 100 17.55 11.19 -0.52
CA THR A 100 17.51 12.05 -1.72
C THR A 100 18.93 12.43 -2.11
N PRO A 101 19.42 11.95 -3.27
CA PRO A 101 20.64 12.48 -3.89
C PRO A 101 20.54 14.00 -4.15
N PRO A 102 21.66 14.73 -4.30
CA PRO A 102 21.63 16.17 -4.51
C PRO A 102 20.78 16.57 -5.71
N ARG A 103 19.62 17.20 -5.45
CA ARG A 103 18.66 17.61 -6.49
C ARG A 103 19.22 18.59 -7.52
N LYS A 104 20.29 19.33 -7.19
CA LYS A 104 20.98 20.24 -8.11
C LYS A 104 21.79 19.50 -9.19
N GLU A 105 22.05 18.22 -9.00
CA GLU A 105 22.80 17.37 -9.91
C GLU A 105 21.83 16.39 -10.60
N ALA A 106 21.19 16.86 -11.68
CA ALA A 106 20.14 16.12 -12.37
C ALA A 106 20.58 14.73 -12.89
N GLN A 107 21.89 14.52 -13.09
CA GLN A 107 22.47 13.24 -13.52
C GLN A 107 22.18 12.05 -12.59
N TRP A 108 21.78 12.30 -11.34
CA TRP A 108 21.43 11.24 -10.40
C TRP A 108 20.00 10.71 -10.58
N PHE A 109 19.17 11.46 -11.31
CA PHE A 109 17.77 11.16 -11.53
C PHE A 109 17.52 10.83 -13.00
N SER A 110 16.59 9.93 -13.25
CA SER A 110 16.24 9.51 -14.60
C SER A 110 14.76 9.14 -14.71
N GLN A 111 14.33 8.86 -15.94
CA GLN A 111 13.01 8.30 -16.26
C GLN A 111 13.13 6.92 -16.93
N SER A 112 14.35 6.42 -17.14
CA SER A 112 14.63 5.17 -17.86
C SER A 112 14.03 3.96 -17.14
N VAL A 113 13.41 3.03 -17.85
CA VAL A 113 12.88 1.77 -17.27
C VAL A 113 13.98 0.87 -16.71
N GLU A 114 15.24 1.08 -17.09
CA GLU A 114 16.39 0.30 -16.61
C GLU A 114 16.93 0.77 -15.25
N ASP A 115 16.50 1.94 -14.80
CA ASP A 115 16.94 2.54 -13.54
C ASP A 115 15.99 2.21 -12.37
N VAL A 116 16.46 2.48 -11.15
CA VAL A 116 15.77 2.04 -9.93
C VAL A 116 14.64 3.01 -9.58
N PRO A 117 13.38 2.55 -9.42
CA PRO A 117 12.27 3.40 -8.97
C PRO A 117 12.60 4.20 -7.73
N TRP A 118 12.23 5.49 -7.71
CA TRP A 118 12.49 6.38 -6.60
C TRP A 118 11.21 7.08 -6.15
N VAL A 119 10.72 6.65 -5.00
CA VAL A 119 9.43 7.08 -4.47
C VAL A 119 9.56 8.40 -3.74
N SER A 120 8.75 9.37 -4.15
CA SER A 120 8.49 10.60 -3.44
C SER A 120 7.15 10.54 -2.69
N ILE A 121 6.90 11.52 -1.82
CA ILE A 121 5.61 11.65 -1.13
C ILE A 121 4.47 11.87 -2.14
N ARG A 122 4.75 12.55 -3.26
CA ARG A 122 3.76 12.77 -4.31
C ARG A 122 3.27 11.44 -4.87
N ASP A 123 4.19 10.55 -5.23
CA ASP A 123 3.86 9.22 -5.76
C ASP A 123 3.00 8.43 -4.76
N MET A 124 3.28 8.53 -3.46
CA MET A 124 2.44 7.91 -2.41
C MET A 124 1.02 8.49 -2.31
N GLY A 125 0.80 9.73 -2.78
CA GLY A 125 -0.53 10.35 -2.77
C GLY A 125 -1.36 10.01 -4.01
N GLU A 126 -0.70 9.55 -5.06
CA GLU A 126 -1.33 9.11 -6.32
C GLU A 126 -1.45 7.57 -6.36
N ALA A 127 -0.74 6.86 -5.49
CA ALA A 127 -0.82 5.41 -5.33
C ALA A 127 -2.09 4.98 -4.56
N GLY A 128 -2.64 3.84 -4.94
CA GLY A 128 -3.54 3.06 -4.08
C GLY A 128 -2.77 2.30 -3.00
N VAL A 129 -3.24 1.11 -2.62
CA VAL A 129 -2.57 0.26 -1.62
C VAL A 129 -1.14 -0.10 -2.04
N PHE A 130 -0.94 -0.47 -3.30
CA PHE A 130 0.36 -0.80 -3.86
C PHE A 130 0.94 0.35 -4.68
N LEU A 131 2.23 0.61 -4.50
CA LEU A 131 3.00 1.58 -5.27
C LEU A 131 3.78 0.86 -6.36
N MET A 132 3.35 1.10 -7.60
CA MET A 132 3.86 0.45 -8.80
C MET A 132 4.65 1.41 -9.70
N ASN A 133 4.25 2.69 -9.71
CA ASN A 133 4.80 3.71 -10.60
C ASN A 133 5.46 4.82 -9.80
N THR A 134 6.54 5.37 -10.34
CA THR A 134 7.21 6.56 -9.81
C THR A 134 7.47 7.55 -10.93
N ALA A 135 7.30 8.84 -10.65
CA ALA A 135 7.59 9.89 -11.63
C ALA A 135 9.10 10.00 -11.96
N GLU A 136 9.96 9.66 -10.99
CA GLU A 136 11.41 9.71 -11.11
C GLU A 136 12.03 8.37 -10.70
N LYS A 137 13.25 8.13 -11.18
CA LYS A 137 14.08 6.97 -10.84
C LYS A 137 15.48 7.46 -10.49
N LEU A 138 16.25 6.63 -9.79
CA LEU A 138 17.66 6.86 -9.53
C LEU A 138 18.51 6.00 -10.46
N THR A 139 19.57 6.61 -11.00
CA THR A 139 20.58 5.84 -11.73
C THR A 139 21.24 4.82 -10.82
N THR A 140 21.69 3.70 -11.38
CA THR A 140 22.43 2.68 -10.61
C THR A 140 23.69 3.28 -9.94
N GLU A 141 24.33 4.25 -10.60
CA GLU A 141 25.44 5.01 -10.03
C GLU A 141 25.00 5.82 -8.81
N ALA A 142 23.87 6.52 -8.87
CA ALA A 142 23.35 7.30 -7.74
C ALA A 142 23.05 6.41 -6.53
N VAL A 143 22.39 5.26 -6.75
CA VAL A 143 22.08 4.30 -5.68
C VAL A 143 23.36 3.84 -4.98
N THR A 144 24.39 3.49 -5.76
CA THR A 144 25.68 3.02 -5.23
C THR A 144 26.46 4.15 -4.55
N ARG A 145 26.62 5.29 -5.23
CA ARG A 145 27.42 6.45 -4.78
C ARG A 145 26.88 7.04 -3.48
N PHE A 146 25.56 7.15 -3.36
CA PHE A 146 24.93 7.71 -2.18
C PHE A 146 24.51 6.65 -1.16
N ASN A 147 24.77 5.36 -1.43
CA ASN A 147 24.35 4.24 -0.59
C ASN A 147 22.84 4.34 -0.26
N VAL A 148 22.03 4.55 -1.29
CA VAL A 148 20.57 4.61 -1.15
C VAL A 148 20.06 3.19 -0.92
N ARG A 149 19.25 3.01 0.13
CA ARG A 149 18.76 1.70 0.52
C ARG A 149 17.65 1.25 -0.44
N CYS A 150 17.84 0.10 -1.06
CA CYS A 150 16.78 -0.57 -1.82
C CYS A 150 15.77 -1.22 -0.86
N VAL A 151 14.50 -0.99 -1.16
CA VAL A 151 13.33 -1.52 -0.48
C VAL A 151 12.81 -2.70 -1.30
N PRO A 152 12.76 -3.92 -0.75
CA PRO A 152 12.22 -5.09 -1.45
C PRO A 152 10.72 -4.94 -1.75
N ALA A 153 10.22 -5.73 -2.69
CA ALA A 153 8.78 -5.88 -2.94
C ALA A 153 8.04 -6.38 -1.67
N GLY A 154 6.77 -6.00 -1.54
CA GLY A 154 5.91 -6.37 -0.41
C GLY A 154 6.22 -5.63 0.89
N THR A 155 7.02 -4.57 0.86
CA THR A 155 7.38 -3.80 2.05
C THR A 155 6.39 -2.66 2.26
N VAL A 156 5.82 -2.54 3.45
CA VAL A 156 5.03 -1.37 3.86
C VAL A 156 5.95 -0.15 3.99
N MET A 157 5.48 0.98 3.48
CA MET A 157 6.14 2.28 3.52
C MET A 157 5.18 3.33 4.05
N MET A 158 5.70 4.28 4.83
CA MET A 158 4.91 5.36 5.40
C MET A 158 5.64 6.70 5.28
N SER A 159 4.95 7.74 4.83
CA SER A 159 5.46 9.10 4.89
C SER A 159 5.39 9.62 6.33
N PHE A 160 6.51 10.15 6.82
CA PHE A 160 6.61 10.66 8.19
C PHE A 160 7.10 12.11 8.26
N LYS A 161 7.43 12.74 7.13
CA LYS A 161 7.68 14.18 7.05
C LYS A 161 6.80 14.79 5.96
N LEU A 162 6.61 16.10 6.02
CA LEU A 162 5.73 16.87 5.12
C LEU A 162 4.28 16.40 5.25
N THR A 163 3.78 15.58 4.32
CA THR A 163 2.45 14.96 4.43
C THR A 163 2.61 13.65 5.19
N VAL A 164 2.29 13.65 6.49
CA VAL A 164 2.43 12.49 7.37
C VAL A 164 1.27 11.50 7.15
N GLY A 165 1.57 10.19 7.19
CA GLY A 165 0.55 9.13 7.24
C GLY A 165 0.13 8.56 5.88
N ARG A 166 0.74 8.97 4.76
CA ARG A 166 0.54 8.25 3.49
C ARG A 166 1.16 6.87 3.61
N LEU A 167 0.44 5.84 3.21
CA LEU A 167 0.83 4.44 3.32
C LEU A 167 0.74 3.77 1.95
N ALA A 168 1.74 2.96 1.63
CA ALA A 168 1.73 2.11 0.45
C ALA A 168 2.59 0.87 0.66
N ILE A 169 2.37 -0.16 -0.15
CA ILE A 169 3.16 -1.39 -0.22
C ILE A 169 3.95 -1.37 -1.53
N SER A 170 5.25 -1.66 -1.50
CA SER A 170 6.06 -1.73 -2.72
C SER A 170 5.64 -2.90 -3.62
N ASP A 171 5.35 -2.65 -4.91
CA ASP A 171 5.23 -3.71 -5.92
C ASP A 171 6.50 -3.74 -6.78
N GLY A 172 7.50 -4.47 -6.30
CA GLY A 172 8.84 -4.51 -6.89
C GLY A 172 9.90 -3.88 -5.99
N VAL A 173 11.16 -3.95 -6.44
CA VAL A 173 12.27 -3.32 -5.73
C VAL A 173 12.31 -1.84 -6.09
N LEU A 174 12.39 -0.98 -5.08
CA LEU A 174 12.43 0.47 -5.26
C LEU A 174 13.36 1.14 -4.25
N THR A 175 13.50 2.45 -4.35
CA THR A 175 14.13 3.32 -3.36
C THR A 175 13.15 4.43 -2.98
N THR A 176 13.38 5.12 -1.87
CA THR A 176 12.48 6.19 -1.41
C THR A 176 13.26 7.44 -1.03
N ASN A 177 12.57 8.57 -0.96
CA ASN A 177 13.12 9.81 -0.42
C ASN A 177 13.30 9.77 1.12
N GLU A 178 13.93 10.80 1.69
CA GLU A 178 14.26 10.92 3.12
C GLU A 178 13.08 11.22 4.06
N ALA A 179 11.89 11.36 3.49
CA ALA A 179 10.64 11.60 4.20
C ALA A 179 9.77 10.34 4.33
N ILE A 180 10.24 9.21 3.78
CA ILE A 180 9.54 7.94 3.78
C ILE A 180 10.34 6.92 4.60
N ALA A 181 9.65 6.30 5.56
CA ALA A 181 10.12 5.16 6.30
C ALA A 181 9.62 3.88 5.61
N HIS A 182 10.43 2.83 5.67
CA HIS A 182 10.08 1.53 5.11
C HIS A 182 10.36 0.43 6.15
N PHE A 183 9.44 -0.52 6.27
CA PHE A 183 9.41 -1.51 7.35
C PHE A 183 9.73 -2.89 6.80
N LYS A 184 11.02 -3.18 6.59
CA LYS A 184 11.44 -4.44 5.99
C LYS A 184 11.23 -5.59 6.99
N SER A 185 10.63 -6.68 6.53
CA SER A 185 10.46 -7.89 7.34
C SER A 185 11.80 -8.52 7.76
N MET A 186 11.81 -9.05 8.97
CA MET A 186 12.79 -9.88 9.63
C MET A 186 12.14 -11.26 9.92
N PRO A 187 12.90 -12.30 10.31
CA PRO A 187 12.33 -13.64 10.53
C PRO A 187 11.16 -13.71 11.52
N GLU A 188 11.14 -12.84 12.54
CA GLU A 188 10.09 -12.77 13.57
C GLU A 188 9.16 -11.56 13.37
N SER A 189 9.12 -11.00 12.16
CA SER A 189 8.21 -9.89 11.87
C SER A 189 6.75 -10.36 11.81
N LEU A 190 5.86 -9.51 12.31
CA LEU A 190 4.45 -9.59 11.97
C LEU A 190 4.24 -9.49 10.45
N PRO A 191 3.18 -10.11 9.89
CA PRO A 191 2.88 -10.00 8.47
C PRO A 191 2.71 -8.54 8.01
N GLN A 192 3.11 -8.25 6.77
CA GLN A 192 3.03 -6.90 6.20
C GLN A 192 1.58 -6.40 6.08
N SER A 193 0.62 -7.30 5.85
CA SER A 193 -0.82 -7.00 5.87
C SER A 193 -1.31 -6.52 7.24
N TYR A 194 -0.82 -7.14 8.32
CA TYR A 194 -1.07 -6.71 9.70
C TYR A 194 -0.51 -5.31 9.95
N LEU A 195 0.77 -5.10 9.60
CA LEU A 195 1.42 -3.79 9.75
C LEU A 195 0.69 -2.69 8.96
N TYR A 196 0.29 -2.98 7.72
CA TYR A 196 -0.46 -2.06 6.88
C TYR A 196 -1.76 -1.63 7.55
N CYS A 197 -2.57 -2.59 8.03
CA CYS A 197 -3.83 -2.30 8.70
C CYS A 197 -3.64 -1.55 10.01
N TYR A 198 -2.64 -1.96 10.80
CA TYR A 198 -2.26 -1.26 12.02
C TYR A 198 -1.94 0.21 11.76
N LEU A 199 -1.01 0.50 10.85
CA LEU A 199 -0.61 1.88 10.53
C LEU A 199 -1.74 2.69 9.88
N LYS A 200 -2.62 2.06 9.08
CA LYS A 200 -3.78 2.73 8.48
C LYS A 200 -4.81 3.16 9.54
N SER A 201 -4.97 2.35 10.58
CA SER A 201 -5.85 2.62 11.72
C SER A 201 -5.21 3.54 12.78
N TYR A 202 -3.90 3.79 12.67
CA TYR A 202 -3.17 4.55 13.68
C TYR A 202 -3.52 6.04 13.62
N ASP A 203 -3.82 6.62 14.76
CA ASP A 203 -4.05 8.06 14.87
C ASP A 203 -2.72 8.82 14.68
N MET A 204 -2.46 9.27 13.46
CA MET A 204 -1.26 10.01 13.12
C MET A 204 -1.21 11.41 13.79
N ASP A 205 -2.35 11.96 14.22
CA ASP A 205 -2.39 13.24 14.94
C ASP A 205 -1.81 13.10 16.34
N SER A 206 -1.87 11.92 16.95
CA SER A 206 -1.18 11.62 18.20
C SER A 206 0.36 11.75 18.08
N ILE A 207 0.92 11.41 16.91
CA ILE A 207 2.36 11.56 16.62
C ILE A 207 2.70 13.02 16.31
N ALA A 208 1.81 13.72 15.61
CA ALA A 208 2.02 15.12 15.23
C ALA A 208 1.85 16.10 16.41
N SER A 209 0.98 15.78 17.38
CA SER A 209 0.64 16.63 18.52
C SER A 209 1.61 16.52 19.70
N THR A 210 2.38 15.43 19.80
CA THR A 210 3.37 15.27 20.86
C THR A 210 4.63 16.09 20.54
N SER A 211 4.60 17.37 20.91
CA SER A 211 5.68 18.37 20.95
C SER A 211 6.09 19.04 19.62
N SER A 212 5.66 20.31 19.50
CA SER A 212 6.30 21.42 18.75
C SER A 212 6.97 21.05 17.43
N ILE A 213 6.28 21.38 16.32
CA ILE A 213 6.81 21.71 14.98
C ILE A 213 8.35 21.59 14.91
N ALA A 214 8.86 20.36 14.73
CA ALA A 214 10.24 19.93 14.40
C ALA A 214 10.76 18.68 15.16
N THR A 215 10.20 18.28 16.31
CA THR A 215 10.83 17.22 17.15
C THR A 215 10.26 15.80 17.05
N ALA A 216 9.07 15.58 16.48
CA ALA A 216 8.36 14.29 16.55
C ALA A 216 8.38 13.41 15.28
N THR A 217 9.33 13.61 14.34
CA THR A 217 9.35 12.85 13.07
C THR A 217 10.78 12.53 12.61
N ASN A 218 11.53 11.81 13.44
CA ASN A 218 12.84 11.27 13.07
C ASN A 218 12.82 9.73 13.10
N SER A 219 13.84 9.09 12.53
CA SER A 219 13.91 7.62 12.44
C SER A 219 13.82 6.91 13.78
N LYS A 220 14.29 7.54 14.87
CA LYS A 220 14.20 6.99 16.23
C LYS A 220 12.75 6.99 16.73
N ALA A 221 11.98 8.04 16.45
CA ALA A 221 10.57 8.10 16.80
C ALA A 221 9.77 7.01 16.07
N ILE A 222 9.97 6.85 14.76
CA ILE A 222 9.28 5.80 13.96
C ILE A 222 9.61 4.39 14.45
N ARG A 223 10.88 4.12 14.77
CA ARG A 223 11.29 2.85 15.39
C ARG A 223 10.67 2.61 16.76
N GLY A 224 10.37 3.68 17.50
CA GLY A 224 9.81 3.63 18.84
C GLY A 224 8.29 3.55 18.89
N LEU A 225 7.58 3.63 17.75
CA LEU A 225 6.13 3.46 17.73
C LEU A 225 5.76 2.09 18.25
N ALA A 226 4.77 2.05 19.14
CA ALA A 226 4.24 0.81 19.67
C ALA A 226 3.36 0.11 18.61
N ILE A 227 3.31 -1.21 18.67
CA ILE A 227 2.38 -2.08 17.92
C ILE A 227 1.96 -3.23 18.84
N THR A 228 0.70 -3.66 18.74
CA THR A 228 0.23 -4.85 19.45
C THR A 228 0.75 -6.11 18.76
N HIS A 229 1.30 -7.02 19.55
CA HIS A 229 1.72 -8.34 19.12
C HIS A 229 0.75 -9.39 19.67
N PRO A 230 -0.14 -9.96 18.83
CA PRO A 230 -1.15 -10.92 19.26
C PRO A 230 -0.63 -12.36 19.39
N GLY A 231 0.63 -12.59 19.01
CA GLY A 231 1.24 -13.90 18.87
C GLY A 231 1.22 -14.38 17.41
N ASP A 232 2.29 -15.07 16.99
CA ASP A 232 2.52 -15.44 15.60
C ASP A 232 1.36 -16.24 14.98
N PRO A 233 0.78 -17.26 15.65
CA PRO A 233 -0.30 -18.05 15.05
C PRO A 233 -1.51 -17.20 14.67
N LEU A 234 -1.87 -16.23 15.52
CA LEU A 234 -3.04 -15.38 15.28
C LEU A 234 -2.74 -14.30 14.22
N ALA A 235 -1.53 -13.73 14.24
CA ALA A 235 -1.10 -12.80 13.20
C ALA A 235 -1.06 -13.47 11.80
N LEU A 236 -0.60 -14.72 11.73
CA LEU A 236 -0.61 -15.52 10.50
C LEU A 236 -2.03 -15.87 10.05
N ALA A 237 -2.91 -16.28 10.97
CA ALA A 237 -4.31 -16.55 10.63
C ALA A 237 -5.03 -15.31 10.07
N PHE A 238 -4.75 -14.11 10.62
CA PHE A 238 -5.25 -12.86 10.05
C PHE A 238 -4.70 -12.64 8.64
N ASN A 239 -3.39 -12.80 8.46
CA ASN A 239 -2.77 -12.65 7.15
C ASN A 239 -3.42 -13.58 6.11
N ASP A 240 -3.67 -14.84 6.45
CA ASP A 240 -4.28 -15.80 5.53
C ASP A 240 -5.71 -15.40 5.14
N ALA A 241 -6.46 -14.79 6.06
CA ALA A 241 -7.79 -14.27 5.80
C ALA A 241 -7.79 -13.05 4.85
N VAL A 242 -6.80 -12.15 4.96
CA VAL A 242 -6.77 -10.91 4.16
C VAL A 242 -5.87 -10.96 2.93
N ALA A 243 -4.91 -11.89 2.86
CA ALA A 243 -3.97 -12.01 1.75
C ALA A 243 -4.67 -12.11 0.37
N PRO A 244 -5.77 -12.88 0.20
CA PRO A 244 -6.50 -12.89 -1.06
C PRO A 244 -7.09 -11.52 -1.46
N LEU A 245 -7.47 -10.70 -0.48
CA LEU A 245 -7.98 -9.35 -0.71
C LEU A 245 -6.87 -8.43 -1.21
N PHE A 246 -5.71 -8.44 -0.54
CA PHE A 246 -4.54 -7.66 -0.95
C PHE A 246 -4.03 -8.08 -2.32
N GLU A 247 -3.99 -9.38 -2.62
CA GLU A 247 -3.56 -9.84 -3.95
C GLU A 247 -4.56 -9.41 -5.04
N ARG A 248 -5.86 -9.47 -4.77
CA ARG A 248 -6.88 -8.95 -5.69
C ARG A 248 -6.74 -7.44 -5.90
N ILE A 249 -6.49 -6.66 -4.84
CA ILE A 249 -6.22 -5.23 -4.95
C ILE A 249 -5.01 -4.99 -5.86
N ARG A 250 -3.91 -5.71 -5.63
CA ARG A 250 -2.68 -5.60 -6.43
C ARG A 250 -2.94 -5.90 -7.91
N MET A 251 -3.64 -6.98 -8.21
CA MET A 251 -3.93 -7.37 -9.59
C MET A 251 -4.85 -6.37 -10.30
N GLN A 252 -5.88 -5.87 -9.61
CA GLN A 252 -6.75 -4.84 -10.17
C GLN A 252 -6.03 -3.50 -10.37
N GLN A 253 -5.15 -3.08 -9.45
CA GLN A 253 -4.32 -1.89 -9.65
C GLN A 253 -3.40 -2.01 -10.87
N LYS A 254 -2.83 -3.20 -11.13
CA LYS A 254 -2.05 -3.45 -12.37
C LYS A 254 -2.92 -3.29 -13.61
N GLN A 255 -4.12 -3.86 -13.58
CA GLN A 255 -5.08 -3.72 -14.67
C GLN A 255 -5.44 -2.25 -14.93
N ALA A 256 -5.72 -1.46 -13.88
CA ALA A 256 -5.99 -0.03 -14.01
C ALA A 256 -4.81 0.76 -14.60
N ASN A 257 -3.57 0.42 -14.21
CA ASN A 257 -2.39 1.03 -14.81
C ASN A 257 -2.28 0.69 -16.30
N THR A 258 -2.46 -0.57 -16.69
CA THR A 258 -2.43 -0.97 -18.10
C THR A 258 -3.54 -0.30 -18.91
N LEU A 259 -4.76 -0.22 -18.37
CA LEU A 259 -5.87 0.50 -19.02
C LEU A 259 -5.56 2.00 -19.20
N SER A 260 -4.93 2.62 -18.21
CA SER A 260 -4.50 4.03 -18.31
C SER A 260 -3.43 4.22 -19.39
N GLU A 261 -2.44 3.32 -19.46
CA GLU A 261 -1.40 3.34 -20.51
C GLU A 261 -2.00 3.13 -21.92
N ILE A 262 -2.96 2.21 -22.05
CA ILE A 262 -3.69 1.95 -23.28
C ILE A 262 -4.45 3.22 -23.69
N ARG A 263 -5.24 3.82 -22.79
CA ARG A 263 -5.96 5.08 -23.02
C ARG A 263 -5.03 6.17 -23.54
N ASP A 264 -3.91 6.40 -22.85
CA ASP A 264 -2.96 7.47 -23.17
C ASP A 264 -2.22 7.22 -24.48
N THR A 265 -2.01 5.96 -24.87
CA THR A 265 -1.37 5.57 -26.14
C THR A 265 -2.33 5.64 -27.32
N ILE A 266 -3.59 5.29 -27.09
CA ILE A 266 -4.60 5.15 -28.14
C ILE A 266 -5.22 6.50 -28.51
N LEU A 267 -5.44 7.39 -27.53
CA LEU A 267 -6.04 8.70 -27.76
C LEU A 267 -5.37 9.49 -28.90
N PRO A 268 -4.02 9.66 -28.93
CA PRO A 268 -3.37 10.36 -30.04
C PRO A 268 -3.50 9.64 -31.39
N ARG A 269 -3.49 8.31 -31.39
CA ARG A 269 -3.52 7.47 -32.61
C ARG A 269 -4.91 7.37 -33.23
N LEU A 270 -5.96 7.38 -32.41
CA LEU A 270 -7.34 7.49 -32.87
C LEU A 270 -7.62 8.87 -33.46
N ILE A 271 -7.13 9.94 -32.81
CA ILE A 271 -7.27 11.31 -33.32
C ILE A 271 -6.52 11.49 -34.65
N SER A 272 -5.34 10.87 -34.82
CA SER A 272 -4.56 10.93 -36.06
C SER A 272 -5.08 10.00 -37.17
N GLY A 273 -5.97 9.05 -36.85
CA GLY A 273 -6.47 8.04 -37.77
C GLY A 273 -5.49 6.90 -38.07
N GLU A 274 -4.40 6.79 -37.30
CA GLU A 274 -3.37 5.75 -37.44
C GLU A 274 -3.79 4.40 -36.85
N LEU A 275 -4.86 4.38 -36.04
CA LEU A 275 -5.42 3.19 -35.41
C LEU A 275 -6.92 3.11 -35.68
N ARG A 276 -7.44 1.90 -35.90
CA ARG A 276 -8.87 1.67 -36.11
C ARG A 276 -9.48 1.08 -34.84
N LEU A 277 -10.73 1.45 -34.57
CA LEU A 277 -11.46 1.06 -33.35
C LEU A 277 -11.51 -0.46 -33.08
N PRO A 278 -11.71 -1.35 -34.08
CA PRO A 278 -11.72 -2.79 -33.82
C PRO A 278 -10.40 -3.35 -33.27
N ASP A 279 -9.28 -2.68 -33.56
CA ASP A 279 -7.97 -3.08 -33.04
C ASP A 279 -7.83 -2.66 -31.56
N VAL A 280 -8.40 -1.51 -31.18
CA VAL A 280 -8.46 -1.00 -29.81
C VAL A 280 -9.33 -1.89 -28.92
N GLU A 281 -10.53 -2.23 -29.38
CA GLU A 281 -11.48 -3.06 -28.63
C GLU A 281 -10.85 -4.40 -28.23
N ARG A 282 -10.07 -5.00 -29.14
CA ARG A 282 -9.34 -6.25 -28.86
C ARG A 282 -8.24 -6.12 -27.82
N GLU A 283 -7.50 -4.99 -27.81
CA GLU A 283 -6.48 -4.73 -26.79
C GLU A 283 -7.11 -4.53 -25.42
N VAL A 284 -8.24 -3.81 -25.34
CA VAL A 284 -9.00 -3.61 -24.10
C VAL A 284 -9.57 -4.94 -23.60
N GLU A 285 -10.21 -5.73 -24.47
CA GLU A 285 -10.77 -7.04 -24.11
C GLU A 285 -9.70 -7.97 -23.51
N ALA A 286 -8.50 -8.02 -24.11
CA ALA A 286 -7.40 -8.86 -23.65
C ALA A 286 -6.89 -8.50 -22.25
N VAL A 287 -7.01 -7.23 -21.84
CA VAL A 287 -6.64 -6.77 -20.50
C VAL A 287 -7.78 -6.98 -19.49
N THR A 288 -9.02 -7.03 -19.96
CA THR A 288 -10.21 -7.18 -19.10
C THR A 288 -10.64 -8.62 -18.82
N ALA A 289 -10.16 -9.59 -19.60
CA ALA A 289 -10.43 -11.03 -19.46
C ALA A 289 -9.69 -11.66 -18.26
#